data_AF-A0AAD7KPS2-F1
#
_entry.id   AF-A0AAD7KPS2-F1
#
_cell.length_a   1.000
_cell.length_b   1.000
_cell.length_c   1.000
_cell.angle_alpha   90.00
_cell.angle_beta   90.00
_cell.angle_gamma   90.00
#
_symmetry.space_group_name_H-M   'P 1'
#
loop_
_entity.id
_entity.type
_entity.pdbx_description
1 polymer ?
#
loop_
_entity_poly.entity_id
_entity_poly.type
_entity_poly.pdbx_seq_one_letter_code
_entity_poly.pdbx_strand_id
1 'polypeptide(L)'
;MTLDLPHGGHLSHGYQTDTKKISAVSIFFETMPYRLNESTGYTDYEKLEKSATLFRPKLIVAGASAYARLYDYARIRKVCDKQKAMMLADMAHMSGLVAAGVIPSPFDYADVVTTTTH
;
A
#
# COMPACT_ATOMS: atom_id res chain seq x y z
N MET A 1 -4.88 5.72 0.89
CA MET A 1 -5.15 4.38 1.45
C MET A 1 -3.87 3.58 1.45
N THR A 2 -3.64 2.74 2.47
CA THR A 2 -2.43 1.93 2.64
C THR A 2 -2.73 0.61 3.35
N LEU A 3 -1.80 -0.36 3.37
CA LEU A 3 -1.92 -1.57 4.18
C LEU A 3 -1.91 -1.21 5.67
N ASP A 4 -2.84 -1.80 6.43
CA ASP A 4 -2.90 -1.59 7.87
C ASP A 4 -1.59 -1.99 8.56
N LEU A 5 -1.15 -1.21 9.55
CA LEU A 5 0.13 -1.46 10.25
C LEU A 5 0.20 -2.87 10.87
N PRO A 6 -0.80 -3.35 11.64
CA PRO A 6 -0.79 -4.73 12.17
C PRO A 6 -0.91 -5.82 11.09
N HIS A 7 -1.22 -5.45 9.85
CA HIS A 7 -1.31 -6.35 8.70
C HIS A 7 -0.06 -6.30 7.82
N GLY A 8 1.02 -5.68 8.31
CA GLY A 8 2.32 -5.64 7.64
C GLY A 8 2.61 -4.35 6.89
N GLY A 9 1.77 -3.31 7.04
CA GLY A 9 2.06 -1.96 6.54
C GLY A 9 3.20 -1.26 7.28
N HIS A 10 3.41 0.02 7.01
CA HIS A 10 4.45 0.83 7.65
C HIS A 10 3.89 2.15 8.21
N LEU A 11 4.49 2.65 9.30
CA LEU A 11 4.02 3.87 9.99
C LEU A 11 4.01 5.11 9.08
N SER A 12 4.97 5.21 8.15
CA SER A 12 5.04 6.33 7.18
C SER A 12 3.89 6.34 6.17
N HIS A 13 3.04 5.32 6.13
CA HIS A 13 1.89 5.30 5.21
C HIS A 13 0.60 5.82 5.86
N GLY A 14 0.61 6.00 7.18
CA GLY A 14 -0.56 6.36 7.98
C GLY A 14 -0.92 5.28 8.98
N TYR A 15 -1.15 5.69 10.23
CA TYR A 15 -1.61 4.80 11.30
C TYR A 15 -2.28 5.62 12.41
N GLN A 16 -3.43 5.14 12.86
CA GLN A 16 -4.15 5.68 13.99
C GLN A 16 -4.89 4.56 14.72
N THR A 17 -5.08 4.72 16.03
CA THR A 17 -5.98 3.90 16.83
C THR A 17 -7.33 4.61 16.96
N ASP A 18 -8.30 3.96 17.60
CA ASP A 18 -9.61 4.56 17.89
C ASP A 18 -9.51 5.87 18.68
N THR A 19 -8.45 6.02 19.47
CA THR A 19 -8.27 7.14 20.39
C THR A 19 -7.28 8.19 19.90
N LYS A 20 -6.35 7.85 18.99
CA LYS A 20 -5.26 8.76 18.63
C LYS A 20 -4.68 8.48 17.24
N LYS A 21 -4.44 9.57 16.49
CA LYS A 21 -3.58 9.57 15.30
C LYS A 21 -2.12 9.41 15.73
N ILE A 22 -1.49 8.30 15.37
CA ILE A 22 -0.13 7.93 15.82
C ILE A 22 0.91 8.40 14.82
N SER A 23 0.70 8.11 13.54
CA SER A 23 1.56 8.60 12.46
C SER A 23 1.30 10.07 12.18
N ALA A 24 2.36 10.84 11.98
CA ALA A 24 2.26 12.21 11.48
C ALA A 24 1.49 12.28 10.14
N VAL A 25 1.59 11.23 9.31
CA VAL A 25 0.83 11.15 8.05
C VAL A 25 -0.66 11.16 8.31
N SER A 26 -1.15 10.45 9.33
CA SER A 26 -2.57 10.48 9.70
C SER A 26 -3.00 11.80 10.35
N ILE A 27 -2.06 12.57 10.91
CA ILE A 27 -2.32 13.92 11.44
C ILE A 27 -2.55 14.91 10.31
N PHE A 28 -1.68 14.92 9.30
CA PHE A 28 -1.74 15.89 8.20
C PHE A 28 -2.62 15.46 7.03
N PHE A 29 -2.88 14.16 6.88
CA PHE A 29 -3.70 13.58 5.82
C PHE A 29 -4.76 12.65 6.38
N GLU A 30 -5.87 12.52 5.67
CA GLU A 30 -6.91 11.55 6.00
C GLU A 30 -6.54 10.18 5.45
N THR A 31 -6.23 9.26 6.35
CA THR A 31 -5.73 7.91 6.03
C THR A 31 -6.78 6.86 6.39
N MET A 32 -7.02 5.92 5.47
CA MET A 32 -7.84 4.74 5.73
C MET A 32 -7.08 3.47 5.30
N PRO A 33 -7.00 2.43 6.16
CA PRO A 33 -6.29 1.21 5.83
C PRO A 33 -7.09 0.29 4.91
N TYR A 34 -6.39 -0.50 4.10
CA TYR A 34 -6.87 -1.77 3.57
C TYR A 34 -6.18 -2.92 4.33
N ARG A 35 -6.79 -4.11 4.32
CA ARG A 35 -6.37 -5.24 5.17
C ARG A 35 -6.09 -6.50 4.36
N LEU A 36 -5.50 -7.47 5.04
CA LEU A 36 -5.38 -8.83 4.54
C LEU A 36 -6.72 -9.58 4.67
N ASN A 37 -6.90 -10.59 3.84
CA ASN A 37 -7.79 -11.69 4.14
C ASN A 37 -7.09 -12.61 5.15
N GLU A 38 -7.52 -12.53 6.41
CA GLU A 38 -6.88 -13.21 7.55
C GLU A 38 -6.83 -14.74 7.43
N SER A 39 -7.73 -15.36 6.66
CA SER A 39 -7.68 -16.82 6.46
C SER A 39 -6.57 -17.26 5.49
N THR A 40 -6.11 -16.35 4.63
CA THR A 40 -5.10 -16.65 3.59
C THR A 40 -3.77 -15.94 3.83
N GLY A 41 -3.79 -14.84 4.59
CA GLY A 41 -2.65 -13.95 4.76
C GLY A 41 -2.34 -13.10 3.53
N TYR A 42 -3.19 -13.05 2.50
CA TYR A 42 -2.99 -12.20 1.32
C TYR A 42 -3.76 -10.88 1.42
N THR A 43 -3.32 -9.82 0.75
CA THR A 43 -4.08 -8.57 0.64
C THR A 43 -5.48 -8.84 0.09
N ASP A 44 -6.51 -8.32 0.75
CA ASP A 44 -7.90 -8.45 0.29
C ASP A 44 -8.18 -7.36 -0.76
N TYR A 45 -7.75 -7.61 -1.99
CA TYR A 45 -7.86 -6.66 -3.10
C TYR A 45 -9.30 -6.33 -3.48
N GLU A 46 -10.25 -7.23 -3.23
CA GLU A 46 -11.66 -6.96 -3.44
C GLU A 46 -12.19 -5.95 -2.43
N LYS A 47 -11.90 -6.15 -1.14
CA LYS A 47 -12.26 -5.15 -0.12
C LYS A 47 -11.53 -3.84 -0.34
N LEU A 48 -10.26 -3.86 -0.74
CA LEU A 48 -9.53 -2.66 -1.14
C LEU A 48 -10.31 -1.88 -2.21
N GLU A 49 -10.73 -2.51 -3.31
CA GLU A 49 -11.49 -1.84 -4.37
C GLU A 49 -12.85 -1.30 -3.90
N LYS A 50 -13.59 -2.10 -3.12
CA LYS A 50 -14.89 -1.70 -2.56
C LYS A 50 -14.73 -0.48 -1.64
N SER A 51 -13.79 -0.53 -0.71
CA SER A 51 -13.49 0.56 0.23
C SER A 51 -12.97 1.80 -0.48
N ALA A 52 -12.13 1.65 -1.52
CA ALA A 52 -11.63 2.77 -2.31
C ALA A 52 -12.77 3.51 -3.03
N THR A 53 -13.81 2.80 -3.47
CA THR A 53 -14.98 3.43 -4.11
C THR A 53 -15.76 4.33 -3.14
N LEU A 54 -15.82 3.94 -1.86
CA LEU A 54 -16.49 4.72 -0.80
C LEU A 54 -15.62 5.88 -0.30
N PHE A 55 -14.35 5.61 -0.04
CA PHE A 55 -13.41 6.57 0.56
C PHE A 55 -12.80 7.55 -0.45
N ARG A 56 -12.79 7.20 -1.74
CA ARG A 56 -12.28 8.01 -2.86
C ARG A 56 -10.84 8.52 -2.61
N PRO A 57 -9.87 7.61 -2.38
CA PRO A 57 -8.50 8.01 -2.10
C PRO A 57 -7.92 8.84 -3.24
N LYS A 58 -7.10 9.84 -2.90
CA LYS A 58 -6.27 10.56 -3.89
C LYS A 58 -4.95 9.86 -4.18
N LEU A 59 -4.54 8.96 -3.29
CA LEU A 59 -3.33 8.15 -3.40
C LEU A 59 -3.55 6.80 -2.73
N ILE A 60 -3.07 5.73 -3.36
CA ILE A 60 -3.01 4.37 -2.81
C ILE A 60 -1.54 3.94 -2.76
N VAL A 61 -1.10 3.51 -1.58
CA VAL A 61 0.25 2.98 -1.36
C VAL A 61 0.25 1.47 -1.60
N ALA A 62 1.18 0.97 -2.41
CA ALA A 62 1.49 -0.43 -2.63
C ALA A 62 2.88 -0.73 -2.04
N GLY A 63 2.93 -0.94 -0.72
CA GLY A 63 4.17 -1.17 0.01
C GLY A 63 3.88 -1.85 1.34
N ALA A 64 4.88 -2.54 1.88
CA ALA A 64 4.76 -3.28 3.13
C ALA A 64 6.13 -3.48 3.80
N SER A 65 6.11 -3.65 5.11
CA SER A 65 7.29 -4.01 5.91
C SER A 65 7.30 -5.47 6.33
N ALA A 66 6.14 -6.03 6.67
CA ALA A 66 6.03 -7.40 7.16
C ALA A 66 4.97 -8.19 6.35
N TYR A 67 5.20 -8.29 5.04
CA TYR A 67 4.34 -9.02 4.12
C TYR A 67 5.19 -9.97 3.27
N ALA A 68 4.97 -11.28 3.42
CA ALA A 68 5.83 -12.32 2.83
C ALA A 68 5.47 -12.69 1.38
N ARG A 69 4.58 -11.93 0.74
CA ARG A 69 4.10 -12.17 -0.62
C ARG A 69 4.38 -10.96 -1.50
N LEU A 70 4.45 -11.18 -2.81
CA LEU A 70 4.56 -10.12 -3.78
C LEU A 70 3.22 -9.40 -3.93
N TYR A 71 3.28 -8.10 -4.22
CA TYR A 71 2.09 -7.30 -4.51
C TYR A 71 1.55 -7.60 -5.92
N ASP A 72 0.22 -7.61 -6.04
CA ASP A 72 -0.44 -7.55 -7.34
C ASP A 72 -0.55 -6.08 -7.77
N TYR A 73 0.54 -5.57 -8.35
CA TYR A 73 0.63 -4.18 -8.79
C TYR A 73 -0.39 -3.85 -9.88
N ALA A 74 -0.69 -4.79 -10.79
CA ALA A 74 -1.70 -4.62 -11.82
C ALA A 74 -3.10 -4.42 -11.23
N ARG A 75 -3.45 -5.20 -10.19
CA ARG A 75 -4.72 -5.05 -9.48
C ARG A 75 -4.84 -3.71 -8.79
N ILE A 76 -3.77 -3.22 -8.14
CA ILE A 76 -3.76 -1.90 -7.51
C ILE A 76 -3.88 -0.79 -8.58
N ARG A 77 -3.14 -0.89 -9.67
CA ARG A 77 -3.20 0.05 -10.80
C ARG A 77 -4.62 0.25 -11.30
N LYS A 78 -5.34 -0.85 -11.55
CA LYS A 78 -6.75 -0.82 -11.97
C LYS A 78 -7.65 -0.07 -10.98
N VAL A 79 -7.42 -0.22 -9.67
CA VAL A 79 -8.19 0.50 -8.65
C VAL A 79 -7.83 1.98 -8.65
N CYS A 80 -6.54 2.31 -8.74
CA CYS A 80 -6.07 3.70 -8.83
C CYS A 80 -6.69 4.42 -10.04
N ASP A 81 -6.71 3.79 -11.22
CA ASP A 81 -7.30 4.37 -12.43
C ASP A 81 -8.79 4.65 -12.27
N LYS A 82 -9.52 3.68 -11.70
CA LYS A 82 -10.96 3.83 -11.42
C LYS A 82 -11.25 5.00 -10.47
N GLN A 83 -10.38 5.22 -9.47
CA GLN A 83 -10.54 6.31 -8.51
C GLN A 83 -9.90 7.64 -8.95
N LYS A 84 -9.15 7.63 -10.07
CA LYS A 84 -8.26 8.73 -10.47
C LYS A 84 -7.29 9.11 -9.34
N ALA A 85 -6.73 8.08 -8.69
CA ALA A 85 -5.77 8.19 -7.61
C ALA A 85 -4.35 7.94 -8.13
N MET A 86 -3.36 8.54 -7.47
CA MET A 86 -1.96 8.19 -7.68
C MET A 86 -1.67 6.79 -7.09
N MET A 87 -0.90 5.99 -7.81
CA MET A 87 -0.30 4.76 -7.31
C MET A 87 1.13 5.05 -6.84
N LEU A 88 1.36 4.94 -5.53
CA LEU A 88 2.69 5.03 -4.92
C LEU A 88 3.16 3.61 -4.54
N ALA A 89 4.23 3.11 -5.14
CA ALA A 89 4.88 1.91 -4.64
C ALA A 89 5.97 2.28 -3.63
N ASP A 90 5.88 1.76 -2.41
CA ASP A 90 6.98 1.82 -1.44
C ASP A 90 7.66 0.45 -1.41
N MET A 91 8.83 0.38 -2.05
CA MET A 91 9.57 -0.86 -2.24
C MET A 91 10.76 -1.02 -1.29
N ALA A 92 10.81 -0.27 -0.18
CA ALA A 92 11.94 -0.25 0.76
C ALA A 92 12.51 -1.64 1.10
N HIS A 93 11.66 -2.62 1.44
CA HIS A 93 12.08 -3.98 1.82
C HIS A 93 12.50 -4.88 0.65
N MET A 94 12.23 -4.49 -0.59
CA MET A 94 12.40 -5.35 -1.77
C MET A 94 13.21 -4.69 -2.89
N SER A 95 13.70 -3.46 -2.70
CA SER A 95 14.37 -2.67 -3.72
C SER A 95 15.60 -3.38 -4.32
N GLY A 96 16.40 -4.06 -3.51
CA GLY A 96 17.52 -4.87 -3.98
C GLY A 96 17.09 -6.07 -4.82
N LEU A 97 15.97 -6.73 -4.46
CA LEU A 97 15.41 -7.85 -5.22
C LEU A 97 14.85 -7.38 -6.58
N VAL A 98 14.18 -6.22 -6.60
CA VAL A 98 13.73 -5.57 -7.83
C VAL A 98 14.91 -5.20 -8.70
N ALA A 99 15.94 -4.56 -8.14
CA ALA A 99 17.14 -4.16 -8.88
C ALA A 99 17.90 -5.35 -9.48
N ALA A 100 17.94 -6.49 -8.78
CA ALA A 100 18.53 -7.73 -9.28
C ALA A 100 17.65 -8.46 -10.30
N GLY A 101 16.41 -8.01 -10.54
CA GLY A 101 15.48 -8.63 -11.49
C GLY A 101 14.96 -10.00 -11.05
N VAL A 102 15.02 -10.33 -9.75
CA VAL A 102 14.61 -11.65 -9.23
C VAL A 102 13.15 -11.68 -8.78
N ILE A 103 12.48 -10.54 -8.75
CA ILE A 103 11.04 -10.40 -8.51
C ILE A 103 10.44 -9.35 -9.47
N PRO A 104 9.11 -9.33 -9.68
CA PRO A 104 8.44 -8.33 -10.51
C PRO A 104 8.70 -6.91 -10.04
N SER A 105 8.82 -5.99 -11.00
CA SER A 105 9.11 -4.58 -10.77
C SER A 105 7.84 -3.77 -10.51
N PRO A 106 7.78 -2.91 -9.47
CA PRO A 106 6.67 -1.96 -9.30
C PRO A 106 6.65 -0.87 -10.37
N PHE A 107 7.78 -0.62 -11.06
CA PHE A 107 7.93 0.44 -12.05
C PHE A 107 7.04 0.24 -13.30
N ASP A 108 6.56 -0.98 -13.54
CA ASP A 108 5.67 -1.29 -14.66
C ASP A 108 4.26 -0.69 -14.48
N TYR A 109 3.89 -0.28 -13.26
CA TYR A 109 2.52 0.13 -12.91
C TYR A 109 2.45 1.43 -12.10
N ALA A 110 3.39 1.66 -11.20
CA ALA A 110 3.33 2.76 -10.24
C ALA A 110 3.57 4.11 -10.91
N ASP A 111 2.85 5.14 -10.47
CA ASP A 111 3.11 6.52 -10.90
C ASP A 111 4.35 7.09 -10.19
N VAL A 112 4.56 6.69 -8.94
CA VAL A 112 5.70 7.09 -8.11
C VAL A 112 6.23 5.85 -7.39
N VAL A 113 7.55 5.74 -7.28
CA VAL A 113 8.22 4.69 -6.50
C VAL A 113 9.13 5.36 -5.46
N THR A 114 8.95 5.01 -4.20
CA THR A 114 9.84 5.40 -3.09
C THR A 114 10.58 4.17 -2.56
N THR A 115 11.77 4.39 -2.03
CA THR A 115 12.56 3.33 -1.39
C THR A 115 13.54 3.90 -0.39
N THR A 116 13.90 3.10 0.61
CA THR A 116 15.14 3.27 1.38
C THR A 116 16.33 2.76 0.56
N THR A 117 17.55 3.07 1.00
CA THR A 117 18.81 2.65 0.36
C THR A 117 19.75 1.91 1.31
N HIS A 118 19.27 1.54 2.50
CA HIS A 118 19.95 0.71 3.49
C HIS A 118 19.28 -0.67 3.56
#